data_AF-A0AA88WJ92-F1
#
_entry.id   AF-A0AA88WJ92-F1
#
_cell.length_a   1.000
_cell.length_b   1.000
_cell.length_c   1.000
_cell.angle_alpha   90.00
_cell.angle_beta   90.00
_cell.angle_gamma   90.00
#
_symmetry.space_group_name_H-M   'P 1'
#
loop_
_entity.id
_entity.type
_entity.pdbx_description
1 polymer ?
#
loop_
_entity_poly.entity_id
_entity_poly.type
_entity_poly.pdbx_seq_one_letter_code
_entity_poly.pdbx_strand_id
1 'polypeptide(L)'
;MGSSDEEKLMQMVQDFIESETATPISHAAFSPIPLCHNPMHVSLKAILERVSDAESEILGKILLYLNDMEAMGETNNVMKRWIVSRLKMDGHEACLCTTSWISIFGPPSAARRVTQLPFPKILYDVMVLFSFIYQSNAYISCFQALEFKDGYEYIDVMMKDEGDGTNEATRLIIDMDFRSQFEIARATPLYAELKNALPSIFVGTEGKLNKIISLLCTAAKQSLRESGLLIAPWRKASYMRSKWLSENCRKISVSPTREAAGIVKP
;
A
#
# COMPACT_ATOMS: atom_id res chain seq x y z
N MET A 1 -41.59 8.23 -21.34
CA MET A 1 -40.92 9.35 -20.64
C MET A 1 -39.79 8.73 -19.85
N GLY A 2 -38.55 8.87 -20.34
CA GLY A 2 -37.36 8.32 -19.70
C GLY A 2 -37.07 9.06 -18.40
N SER A 3 -36.64 8.33 -17.37
CA SER A 3 -36.32 8.90 -16.06
C SER A 3 -35.13 9.85 -16.18
N SER A 4 -35.24 11.05 -15.58
CA SER A 4 -34.18 12.06 -15.51
C SER A 4 -32.83 11.52 -15.00
N ASP A 5 -32.84 10.37 -14.33
CA ASP A 5 -31.63 9.72 -13.79
C ASP A 5 -30.88 8.91 -14.85
N GLU A 6 -31.56 8.33 -15.84
CA GLU A 6 -30.90 7.60 -16.94
C GLU A 6 -30.17 8.54 -17.88
N GLU A 7 -30.74 9.71 -18.15
CA GLU A 7 -30.13 10.72 -19.01
C GLU A 7 -28.88 11.32 -18.33
N LYS A 8 -28.92 11.49 -17.01
CA LYS A 8 -27.77 11.93 -16.20
C LYS A 8 -26.68 10.85 -16.10
N LEU A 9 -27.06 9.58 -16.06
CA LEU A 9 -26.13 8.46 -16.09
C LEU A 9 -25.46 8.33 -17.47
N MET A 10 -26.22 8.47 -18.55
CA MET A 10 -25.71 8.49 -19.92
C MET A 10 -24.76 9.67 -20.13
N GLN A 11 -25.07 10.85 -19.57
CA GLN A 11 -24.19 12.02 -19.66
C GLN A 11 -22.86 11.80 -18.93
N MET A 12 -22.85 11.22 -17.73
CA MET A 12 -21.59 10.90 -17.02
C MET A 12 -20.75 9.83 -17.74
N VAL A 13 -21.39 8.87 -18.42
CA VAL A 13 -20.70 7.86 -19.24
C VAL A 13 -20.11 8.50 -20.48
N GLN A 14 -20.85 9.40 -21.14
CA GLN A 14 -20.38 10.11 -22.33
C GLN A 14 -19.22 11.05 -22.00
N ASP A 15 -19.30 11.78 -20.89
CA ASP A 15 -18.21 12.65 -20.41
C ASP A 15 -16.95 11.82 -20.05
N PHE A 16 -17.11 10.60 -19.53
CA PHE A 16 -15.99 9.70 -19.27
C PHE A 16 -15.32 9.23 -20.57
N ILE A 17 -16.10 8.84 -21.58
CA ILE A 17 -15.60 8.39 -22.89
C ILE A 17 -14.96 9.56 -23.68
N GLU A 18 -15.57 10.75 -23.68
CA GLU A 18 -14.98 11.93 -24.33
C GLU A 18 -13.70 12.40 -23.62
N SER A 19 -13.61 12.24 -22.29
CA SER A 19 -12.37 12.53 -21.55
C SER A 19 -11.21 11.56 -21.85
N GLU A 20 -11.50 10.41 -22.47
CA GLU A 20 -10.51 9.43 -22.97
C GLU A 20 -10.23 9.54 -24.48
N THR A 21 -10.83 10.51 -25.19
CA THR A 21 -10.46 10.75 -26.60
C THR A 21 -9.10 11.43 -26.69
N ALA A 22 -8.10 10.60 -26.95
CA ALA A 22 -6.73 11.00 -27.22
C ALA A 22 -6.68 12.06 -28.33
N THR A 23 -6.03 13.18 -28.05
CA THR A 23 -5.50 14.07 -29.08
C THR A 23 -4.55 13.25 -29.98
N PRO A 24 -4.55 13.45 -31.31
CA PRO A 24 -3.61 12.77 -32.19
C PRO A 24 -2.19 13.19 -31.82
N ILE A 25 -1.38 12.24 -31.38
CA ILE A 25 0.04 12.44 -31.11
C ILE A 25 0.73 12.70 -32.46
N SER A 26 1.14 13.95 -32.67
CA SER A 26 2.17 14.26 -33.68
C SER A 26 3.44 13.53 -33.27
N HIS A 27 3.91 12.63 -34.13
CA HIS A 27 5.19 11.92 -33.96
C HIS A 27 6.36 12.90 -34.14
N ALA A 28 6.63 13.71 -33.11
CA ALA A 28 7.94 14.30 -32.93
C ALA A 28 8.81 13.24 -32.23
N ALA A 29 9.88 12.82 -32.90
CA ALA A 29 10.87 11.91 -32.36
C ALA A 29 11.40 12.45 -31.02
N PHE A 30 11.01 11.81 -29.93
CA PHE A 30 11.64 12.04 -28.63
C PHE A 30 13.04 11.44 -28.67
N SER A 31 14.03 12.30 -28.89
CA SER A 31 15.42 12.00 -28.54
C SER A 31 15.48 11.61 -27.06
N PRO A 32 16.29 10.60 -26.67
CA PRO A 32 16.42 10.21 -25.27
C PRO A 32 16.94 11.39 -24.44
N ILE A 33 16.10 11.95 -23.57
CA ILE A 33 16.54 12.95 -22.60
C ILE A 33 17.47 12.23 -21.61
N PRO A 34 18.67 12.76 -21.31
CA PRO A 34 19.58 12.15 -20.35
C PRO A 34 18.89 11.95 -18.98
N LEU A 35 18.89 10.71 -18.49
CA LEU A 35 18.21 10.20 -17.29
C LEU A 35 18.58 10.87 -15.94
N CYS A 36 19.34 11.97 -15.94
CA CYS A 36 19.95 12.49 -14.72
C CYS A 36 19.03 13.37 -13.84
N HIS A 37 17.89 13.87 -14.31
CA HIS A 37 16.99 14.71 -13.49
C HIS A 37 15.50 14.55 -13.85
N ASN A 38 14.85 13.52 -13.30
CA ASN A 38 13.38 13.47 -13.25
C ASN A 38 12.88 14.23 -11.99
N PRO A 39 11.99 15.24 -12.12
CA PRO A 39 11.46 16.00 -10.98
C PRO A 39 10.76 15.12 -9.94
N MET A 40 10.16 13.99 -10.34
CA MET A 40 9.53 13.03 -9.43
C MET A 40 10.58 12.28 -8.59
N HIS A 41 11.74 11.96 -9.17
CA HIS A 41 12.81 11.26 -8.45
C HIS A 41 13.50 12.20 -7.45
N VAL A 42 13.72 13.46 -7.83
CA VAL A 42 14.22 14.50 -6.92
C VAL A 42 13.24 14.72 -5.76
N SER A 43 11.94 14.80 -6.05
CA SER A 43 10.90 14.98 -5.04
C SER A 43 10.81 13.79 -4.08
N LEU A 44 10.86 12.56 -4.60
CA LEU A 44 10.83 11.35 -3.77
C LEU A 44 12.07 11.30 -2.85
N LYS A 45 13.26 11.54 -3.41
CA LYS A 45 14.50 11.60 -2.65
C LYS A 45 14.43 12.65 -1.54
N ALA A 46 13.96 13.86 -1.84
CA ALA A 46 13.79 14.92 -0.85
C ALA A 46 12.78 14.59 0.27
N ILE A 47 11.78 13.73 0.00
CA ILE A 47 10.85 13.24 1.03
C ILE A 47 11.53 12.18 1.90
N LEU A 48 12.26 11.25 1.29
CA LEU A 48 12.94 10.15 1.99
C LEU A 48 14.14 10.62 2.81
N GLU A 49 14.84 11.66 2.38
CA GLU A 49 16.00 12.24 3.09
C GLU A 49 15.61 12.98 4.37
N ARG A 50 14.36 13.43 4.49
CA ARG A 50 13.87 14.10 5.71
C ARG A 50 13.48 13.07 6.74
N VAL A 51 14.44 12.52 7.48
CA VAL A 51 14.20 11.54 8.55
C VAL A 51 14.22 12.26 9.90
N SER A 52 13.18 12.08 10.72
CA SER A 52 13.16 12.63 12.09
C SER A 52 13.94 11.74 13.07
N ASP A 53 14.30 12.28 14.23
CA ASP A 53 14.98 11.52 15.27
C ASP A 53 14.13 10.32 15.73
N ALA A 54 12.82 10.54 15.90
CA ALA A 54 11.88 9.49 16.25
C ALA A 54 11.79 8.37 15.18
N GLU A 55 11.82 8.73 13.89
CA GLU A 55 11.85 7.74 12.81
C GLU A 55 13.15 6.93 12.81
N SER A 56 14.28 7.60 13.04
CA SER A 56 15.60 6.96 13.10
C SER A 56 15.73 6.02 14.30
N GLU A 57 15.22 6.41 15.46
CA GLU A 57 15.21 5.58 16.68
C GLU A 57 14.41 4.29 16.44
N ILE A 58 13.18 4.42 15.96
CA ILE A 58 12.29 3.28 15.73
C ILE A 58 12.84 2.37 14.63
N LEU A 59 13.36 2.93 13.54
CA LEU A 59 14.00 2.16 12.49
C LEU A 59 15.22 1.38 13.01
N GLY A 60 16.07 2.02 13.82
CA GLY A 60 17.21 1.38 14.47
C GLY A 60 16.79 0.18 15.34
N LYS A 61 15.76 0.36 16.18
CA LYS A 61 15.20 -0.72 17.00
C LYS A 61 14.66 -1.87 16.15
N ILE A 62 13.88 -1.58 15.11
CA ILE A 62 13.35 -2.61 14.20
C ILE A 62 14.47 -3.42 13.56
N LEU A 63 15.51 -2.76 13.06
CA LEU A 63 16.64 -3.46 12.43
C LEU A 63 17.39 -4.34 13.43
N LEU A 64 17.58 -3.88 14.67
CA LEU A 64 18.16 -4.69 15.75
C LEU A 64 17.29 -5.93 16.03
N TYR A 65 15.98 -5.75 16.16
CA TYR A 65 15.04 -6.84 16.40
C TYR A 65 15.06 -7.87 15.26
N LEU A 66 15.11 -7.43 14.01
CA LEU A 66 15.15 -8.34 12.87
C LEU A 66 16.38 -9.25 12.88
N ASN A 67 17.55 -8.72 13.28
CA ASN A 67 18.77 -9.51 13.40
C ASN A 67 18.63 -10.62 14.45
N ASP A 68 17.93 -10.38 15.55
CA ASP A 68 17.66 -11.40 16.58
C ASP A 68 16.67 -12.47 16.09
N MET A 69 15.76 -12.11 15.18
CA MET A 69 14.66 -12.96 14.73
C MET A 69 15.00 -13.84 13.54
N GLU A 70 15.96 -13.45 12.71
CA GLU A 70 16.35 -14.16 11.47
C GLU A 70 16.81 -15.61 11.72
N ALA A 71 17.10 -15.96 12.98
CA ALA A 71 17.39 -17.32 13.44
C ALA A 71 16.16 -18.27 13.46
N MET A 72 14.92 -17.80 13.30
CA MET A 72 13.70 -18.60 13.50
C MET A 72 12.82 -18.82 12.25
N GLY A 73 13.09 -18.18 11.10
CA GLY A 73 12.45 -18.49 9.81
C GLY A 73 10.91 -18.39 9.79
N GLU A 74 10.34 -17.24 10.15
CA GLU A 74 8.89 -17.07 10.33
C GLU A 74 8.17 -16.21 9.27
N THR A 75 6.84 -16.32 9.22
CA THR A 75 5.98 -15.53 8.33
C THR A 75 5.92 -14.04 8.74
N ASN A 76 5.65 -13.17 7.78
CA ASN A 76 5.58 -11.72 7.95
C ASN A 76 4.63 -11.27 9.09
N ASN A 77 3.54 -12.01 9.34
CA ASN A 77 2.60 -11.68 10.42
C ASN A 77 3.17 -11.96 11.81
N VAL A 78 3.93 -13.06 11.95
CA VAL A 78 4.55 -13.41 13.23
C VAL A 78 5.68 -12.43 13.52
N MET A 79 6.45 -12.08 12.49
CA MET A 79 7.45 -11.01 12.54
C MET A 79 6.88 -9.68 13.01
N LYS A 80 5.77 -9.21 12.42
CA LYS A 80 5.11 -7.96 12.85
C LYS A 80 4.65 -8.02 14.32
N ARG A 81 4.07 -9.15 14.75
CA ARG A 81 3.64 -9.34 16.15
C ARG A 81 4.82 -9.32 17.11
N TRP A 82 5.89 -10.02 16.75
CA TRP A 82 7.09 -10.10 17.56
C TRP A 82 7.77 -8.73 17.70
N ILE A 83 7.86 -7.94 16.62
CA ILE A 83 8.35 -6.56 16.67
C ILE A 83 7.48 -5.70 17.60
N VAL A 84 6.15 -5.78 17.49
CA VAL A 84 5.25 -5.05 18.41
C VAL A 84 5.49 -5.46 19.86
N SER A 85 5.68 -6.74 20.14
CA SER A 85 6.00 -7.22 21.48
C SER A 85 7.32 -6.64 22.00
N ARG A 86 8.37 -6.57 21.16
CA ARG A 86 9.66 -5.99 21.54
C ARG A 86 9.60 -4.50 21.77
N LEU A 87 8.95 -3.74 20.88
CA LEU A 87 8.71 -2.32 21.08
C LEU A 87 7.99 -2.03 22.41
N LYS A 88 6.99 -2.84 22.77
CA LYS A 88 6.29 -2.70 24.06
C LYS A 88 7.17 -3.01 25.26
N MET A 89 8.07 -4.01 25.17
CA MET A 89 9.03 -4.31 26.24
C MET A 89 9.99 -3.14 26.48
N ASP A 90 10.33 -2.42 25.41
CA ASP A 90 11.12 -1.20 25.43
C ASP A 90 10.37 0.04 25.92
N GLY A 91 9.09 -0.09 26.29
CA GLY A 91 8.26 1.00 26.79
C GLY A 91 7.54 1.83 25.72
N HIS A 92 7.65 1.45 24.45
CA HIS A 92 6.96 2.14 23.35
C HIS A 92 5.49 1.75 23.26
N GLU A 93 4.61 2.72 23.01
CA GLU A 93 3.21 2.47 22.72
C GLU A 93 3.05 1.99 21.27
N ALA A 94 3.22 0.68 21.06
CA ALA A 94 3.11 0.05 19.75
C ALA A 94 1.86 -0.84 19.63
N CYS A 95 1.26 -0.90 18.45
CA CYS A 95 0.17 -1.81 18.14
C CYS A 95 0.24 -2.35 16.71
N LEU A 96 -0.34 -3.54 16.51
CA LEU A 96 -0.55 -4.09 15.18
C LEU A 96 -1.90 -3.62 14.67
N CYS A 97 -1.91 -2.97 13.52
CA CYS A 97 -3.07 -2.35 12.91
C CYS A 97 -3.54 -3.17 11.71
N THR A 98 -4.84 -3.47 11.68
CA THR A 98 -5.49 -4.13 10.54
C THR A 98 -6.52 -3.22 9.90
N THR A 99 -6.37 -2.99 8.59
CA THR A 99 -7.38 -2.34 7.76
C THR A 99 -8.14 -3.39 6.97
N SER A 100 -9.41 -3.64 7.32
CA SER A 100 -10.27 -4.55 6.58
C SER A 100 -11.11 -3.81 5.55
N TRP A 101 -11.24 -4.39 4.36
CA TRP A 101 -12.21 -3.94 3.35
C TRP A 101 -13.45 -4.82 3.47
N ILE A 102 -14.63 -4.28 3.18
CA ILE A 102 -15.84 -5.11 3.12
C ILE A 102 -15.68 -6.07 1.93
N SER A 103 -15.30 -7.31 2.20
CA SER A 103 -15.36 -8.41 1.23
C SER A 103 -16.84 -8.70 0.95
N ILE A 104 -17.34 -8.25 -0.20
CA ILE A 104 -18.74 -8.51 -0.65
C ILE A 104 -18.95 -10.02 -0.94
N PHE A 105 -17.86 -10.81 -0.93
CA PHE A 105 -17.88 -12.27 -1.08
C PHE A 105 -17.48 -12.96 0.23
N GLY A 106 -18.27 -12.78 1.30
CA GLY A 106 -18.19 -13.65 2.47
C GLY A 106 -18.71 -15.07 2.16
N PRO A 107 -18.31 -16.10 2.92
CA PRO A 107 -18.83 -17.46 2.75
C PRO A 107 -20.37 -17.49 2.86
N PRO A 108 -21.05 -18.35 2.08
CA PRO A 108 -22.51 -18.37 1.99
C PRO A 108 -23.12 -18.98 3.25
N SER A 109 -23.19 -18.22 4.34
CA SER A 109 -23.89 -18.67 5.56
C SER A 109 -24.60 -17.57 6.34
N ALA A 110 -24.57 -16.31 5.89
CA ALA A 110 -25.41 -15.27 6.49
C ALA A 110 -25.96 -14.33 5.42
N ALA A 111 -27.12 -14.70 4.87
CA ALA A 111 -27.91 -13.84 4.02
C ALA A 111 -28.41 -12.62 4.81
N ARG A 112 -27.63 -11.52 4.80
CA ARG A 112 -28.16 -10.19 5.11
C ARG A 112 -28.48 -9.51 3.79
N ARG A 113 -29.78 -9.38 3.50
CA ARG A 113 -30.30 -8.60 2.37
C ARG A 113 -29.78 -7.18 2.47
N VAL A 114 -28.83 -6.82 1.63
CA VAL A 114 -28.62 -5.44 1.21
C VAL A 114 -29.18 -5.35 -0.20
N THR A 115 -30.41 -4.83 -0.29
CA THR A 115 -31.02 -4.44 -1.54
C THR A 115 -30.31 -3.22 -2.11
N GLN A 116 -29.88 -3.36 -3.36
CA GLN A 116 -29.58 -2.30 -4.34
C GLN A 116 -28.33 -1.43 -4.13
N LEU A 117 -27.25 -1.80 -4.84
CA LEU A 117 -26.53 -0.89 -5.75
C LEU A 117 -26.02 -1.72 -6.95
N PRO A 118 -26.05 -1.19 -8.20
CA PRO A 118 -25.73 -1.97 -9.39
C PRO A 118 -24.23 -1.89 -9.66
N PHE A 119 -23.50 -3.00 -9.48
CA PHE A 119 -22.19 -3.17 -10.14
C PHE A 119 -22.00 -4.61 -10.63
N PRO A 120 -22.61 -4.99 -11.77
CA PRO A 120 -22.10 -6.09 -12.56
C PRO A 120 -21.02 -5.53 -13.50
N LYS A 121 -19.73 -5.88 -13.29
CA LYS A 121 -18.67 -5.93 -14.34
C LYS A 121 -17.25 -6.27 -13.86
N ILE A 122 -16.99 -6.48 -12.57
CA ILE A 122 -15.62 -6.86 -12.13
C ILE A 122 -15.26 -8.33 -12.46
N LEU A 123 -16.25 -9.20 -12.66
CA LEU A 123 -15.97 -10.61 -13.00
C LEU A 123 -15.55 -10.82 -14.46
N TYR A 124 -16.07 -10.02 -15.39
CA TYR A 124 -15.76 -10.16 -16.81
C TYR A 124 -14.39 -9.57 -17.18
N ASP A 125 -13.94 -8.50 -16.50
CA ASP A 125 -12.60 -7.94 -16.73
C ASP A 125 -11.47 -8.81 -16.14
N VAL A 126 -11.72 -9.50 -15.02
CA VAL A 126 -10.75 -10.45 -14.46
C VAL A 126 -10.59 -11.65 -15.39
N MET A 127 -11.67 -12.15 -16.01
CA MET A 127 -11.58 -13.28 -16.95
C MET A 127 -10.95 -12.91 -18.31
N VAL A 128 -11.12 -11.67 -18.79
CA VAL A 128 -10.48 -11.22 -20.05
C VAL A 128 -8.98 -10.98 -19.86
N LEU A 129 -8.54 -10.50 -18.70
CA LEU A 129 -7.10 -10.44 -18.34
C LEU A 129 -6.46 -11.84 -18.23
N PHE A 130 -7.20 -12.85 -17.77
CA PHE A 130 -6.71 -14.23 -17.72
C PHE A 130 -6.47 -14.84 -19.11
N SER A 131 -7.14 -14.36 -20.16
CA SER A 131 -7.01 -14.89 -21.53
C SER A 131 -5.83 -14.29 -22.31
N PHE A 132 -5.33 -13.11 -21.92
CA PHE A 132 -4.20 -12.43 -22.58
C PHE A 132 -2.86 -12.53 -21.84
N ILE A 133 -2.83 -13.04 -20.59
CA ILE A 133 -1.61 -13.21 -19.78
C ILE A 133 -1.20 -14.69 -19.73
N TYR A 134 -1.34 -15.41 -20.85
CA TYR A 134 -0.88 -16.80 -20.99
C TYR A 134 0.49 -16.87 -21.71
N GLN A 135 1.43 -15.96 -21.39
CA GLN A 135 2.74 -16.02 -22.04
C GLN A 135 3.93 -15.37 -21.31
N SER A 136 3.96 -15.39 -19.97
CA SER A 136 5.24 -15.20 -19.25
C SER A 136 5.18 -15.65 -17.80
N ASN A 137 6.35 -15.92 -17.21
CA ASN A 137 6.60 -16.28 -15.80
C ASN A 137 6.09 -15.25 -14.74
N ALA A 138 5.28 -14.27 -15.14
CA ALA A 138 4.63 -13.29 -14.26
C ALA A 138 3.36 -13.83 -13.57
N TYR A 139 2.93 -15.06 -13.89
CA TYR A 139 1.76 -15.72 -13.30
C TYR A 139 1.85 -15.81 -11.77
N ILE A 140 3.03 -16.14 -11.22
CA ILE A 140 3.19 -16.38 -9.78
C ILE A 140 3.13 -15.08 -8.96
N SER A 141 3.66 -13.97 -9.49
CA SER A 141 3.65 -12.67 -8.80
C SER A 141 2.26 -12.01 -8.79
N CYS A 142 1.49 -12.14 -9.88
CA CYS A 142 0.13 -11.60 -9.96
C CYS A 142 -0.89 -12.44 -9.17
N PHE A 143 -0.69 -13.76 -9.09
CA PHE A 143 -1.55 -14.64 -8.29
C PHE A 143 -1.36 -14.45 -6.79
N GLN A 144 -0.13 -14.16 -6.32
CA GLN A 144 0.10 -13.73 -4.93
C GLN A 144 -0.58 -12.39 -4.59
N ALA A 145 -0.90 -11.55 -5.59
CA ALA A 145 -1.71 -10.35 -5.39
C ALA A 145 -3.23 -10.62 -5.31
N LEU A 146 -3.67 -11.84 -5.64
CA LEU A 146 -5.07 -12.30 -5.61
C LEU A 146 -5.38 -13.19 -4.41
N GLU A 147 -4.41 -13.43 -3.52
CA GLU A 147 -4.70 -13.90 -2.17
C GLU A 147 -5.32 -12.72 -1.40
N PHE A 148 -6.64 -12.54 -1.56
CA PHE A 148 -7.41 -11.55 -0.81
C PHE A 148 -7.42 -11.95 0.66
N LYS A 149 -6.34 -11.64 1.36
CA LYS A 149 -6.33 -11.53 2.81
C LYS A 149 -7.36 -10.43 3.13
N ASP A 150 -8.34 -10.72 3.98
CA ASP A 150 -9.46 -9.82 4.34
C ASP A 150 -9.04 -8.51 5.03
N GLY A 151 -7.75 -8.16 5.00
CA GLY A 151 -7.24 -6.89 5.45
C GLY A 151 -5.74 -6.72 5.24
N TYR A 152 -5.29 -5.50 5.46
CA TYR A 152 -3.89 -5.08 5.41
C TYR A 152 -3.33 -4.88 6.82
N GLU A 153 -2.15 -5.46 7.09
CA GLU A 153 -1.49 -5.41 8.40
C GLU A 153 -0.25 -4.51 8.37
N TYR A 154 -0.20 -3.54 9.28
CA TYR A 154 0.94 -2.63 9.50
C TYR A 154 1.14 -2.37 11.00
N ILE A 155 2.27 -1.80 11.39
CA ILE A 155 2.56 -1.46 12.79
C ILE A 155 2.41 0.05 12.99
N ASP A 156 1.84 0.44 14.12
CA ASP A 156 1.58 1.83 14.51
C ASP A 156 2.20 2.09 15.89
N VAL A 157 3.00 3.16 16.00
CA VAL A 157 3.74 3.52 17.22
C VAL A 157 3.45 4.98 17.57
N MET A 158 3.07 5.23 18.82
CA MET A 158 2.93 6.57 19.36
C MET A 158 4.20 6.94 20.13
N MET A 159 4.93 7.94 19.62
CA MET A 159 6.11 8.49 20.28
C MET A 159 5.70 9.67 21.14
N LYS A 160 6.16 9.71 22.40
CA LYS A 160 5.98 10.88 23.26
C LYS A 160 7.18 11.78 23.07
N ASP A 161 6.95 13.03 22.66
CA ASP A 161 8.02 14.00 22.63
C ASP A 161 8.33 14.45 24.07
N GLU A 162 9.57 14.27 24.50
CA GLU A 162 10.02 14.68 25.85
C GLU A 162 10.50 16.15 25.89
N GLY A 163 10.52 16.83 24.73
CA GLY A 163 11.32 18.05 24.53
C GLY A 163 10.59 19.39 24.35
N ASP A 164 9.27 19.42 24.13
CA ASP A 164 8.54 20.68 23.97
C ASP A 164 7.24 20.65 24.79
N GLY A 165 6.87 21.75 25.44
CA GLY A 165 5.74 21.84 26.39
C GLY A 165 4.35 21.57 25.79
N THR A 166 4.29 21.12 24.54
CA THR A 166 3.12 20.59 23.85
C THR A 166 3.16 19.06 23.89
N ASN A 167 2.29 18.45 24.70
CA ASN A 167 2.08 16.99 24.79
C ASN A 167 1.51 16.36 23.48
N GLU A 168 2.11 16.63 22.31
CA GLU A 168 1.66 16.06 21.04
C GLU A 168 2.45 14.78 20.75
N ALA A 169 1.79 13.63 20.93
CA ALA A 169 2.38 12.35 20.59
C ALA A 169 2.48 12.22 19.06
N THR A 170 3.68 11.95 18.55
CA THR A 170 3.90 11.74 17.12
C THR A 170 3.54 10.31 16.75
N ARG A 171 2.57 10.14 15.85
CA ARG A 171 2.19 8.84 15.28
C ARG A 171 3.14 8.44 14.16
N LEU A 172 3.77 7.28 14.29
CA LEU A 172 4.63 6.66 13.28
C LEU A 172 3.99 5.38 12.72
N ILE A 173 3.94 5.30 11.40
CA ILE A 173 3.49 4.13 10.65
C ILE A 173 4.71 3.35 10.19
N ILE A 174 4.70 2.04 10.46
CA ILE A 174 5.74 1.11 10.07
C ILE A 174 5.16 0.06 9.13
N ASP A 175 5.78 -0.08 7.97
CA ASP A 175 5.43 -1.08 6.97
C ASP A 175 6.66 -1.85 6.53
N MET A 176 6.64 -3.16 6.75
CA MET A 176 7.80 -4.02 6.53
C MET A 176 8.05 -4.37 5.05
N ASP A 177 7.01 -4.22 4.22
CA ASP A 177 7.04 -4.62 2.81
C ASP A 177 6.64 -3.47 1.89
N PHE A 178 6.99 -2.25 2.27
CA PHE A 178 6.46 -1.02 1.70
C PHE A 178 6.70 -0.90 0.18
N ARG A 179 7.91 -1.22 -0.28
CA ARG A 179 8.28 -1.17 -1.71
C ARG A 179 7.36 -2.02 -2.59
N SER A 180 7.03 -3.23 -2.15
CA SER A 180 6.18 -4.17 -2.90
C SER A 180 4.74 -3.64 -3.08
N GLN A 181 4.29 -2.77 -2.17
CA GLN A 181 2.97 -2.16 -2.24
C GLN A 181 2.79 -1.25 -3.47
N PHE A 182 3.86 -0.89 -4.18
CA PHE A 182 3.83 -0.04 -5.39
C PHE A 182 4.21 -0.79 -6.67
N GLU A 183 4.18 -2.13 -6.67
CA GLU A 183 4.45 -2.90 -7.89
C GLU A 183 3.31 -2.80 -8.92
N ILE A 184 3.64 -2.62 -10.20
CA ILE A 184 2.66 -2.59 -11.30
C ILE A 184 3.13 -3.47 -12.46
N ALA A 185 2.17 -3.95 -13.25
CA ALA A 185 2.46 -4.68 -14.49
C ALA A 185 3.04 -3.72 -15.53
N ARG A 186 4.07 -4.18 -16.26
CA ARG A 186 4.74 -3.43 -17.35
C ARG A 186 5.17 -2.03 -16.92
N ALA A 187 5.83 -1.93 -15.76
CA ALA A 187 6.41 -0.68 -15.30
C ALA A 187 7.37 -0.10 -16.34
N THR A 188 7.25 1.19 -16.63
CA THR A 188 8.24 1.91 -17.43
C THR A 188 9.55 2.00 -16.66
N PRO A 189 10.72 2.11 -17.33
CA PRO A 189 12.01 2.18 -16.64
C PRO A 189 12.06 3.30 -15.59
N LEU A 190 11.48 4.45 -15.93
CA LEU A 190 11.35 5.61 -15.05
C LEU A 190 10.54 5.30 -13.78
N TYR A 191 9.44 4.56 -13.90
CA TYR A 191 8.66 4.15 -12.73
C TYR A 191 9.40 3.10 -11.90
N ALA A 192 10.10 2.17 -12.57
CA ALA A 192 10.89 1.15 -11.88
C ALA A 192 11.98 1.77 -11.00
N GLU A 193 12.68 2.81 -11.48
CA GLU A 193 13.66 3.56 -10.69
C GLU A 193 13.04 4.21 -9.45
N LEU A 194 11.90 4.89 -9.61
CA LEU A 194 11.16 5.49 -8.50
C LEU A 194 10.75 4.46 -7.45
N LYS A 195 10.22 3.30 -7.88
CA LYS A 195 9.86 2.19 -6.99
C LYS A 195 11.09 1.65 -6.27
N ASN A 196 12.18 1.43 -7.00
CA ASN A 196 13.40 0.83 -6.45
C ASN A 196 14.11 1.74 -5.44
N ALA A 197 13.90 3.06 -5.53
CA ALA A 197 14.37 4.02 -4.54
C ALA A 197 13.62 3.96 -3.20
N LEU A 198 12.43 3.34 -3.14
CA LEU A 198 11.71 3.18 -1.87
C LEU A 198 12.43 2.25 -0.91
N PRO A 199 12.39 2.52 0.41
CA PRO A 199 12.86 1.56 1.40
C PRO A 199 11.96 0.32 1.43
N SER A 200 12.53 -0.85 1.76
CA SER A 200 11.73 -2.06 1.99
C SER A 200 10.88 -1.90 3.26
N ILE A 201 11.53 -1.47 4.34
CA ILE A 201 10.89 -1.14 5.60
C ILE A 201 10.68 0.37 5.65
N PHE A 202 9.43 0.80 5.62
CA PHE A 202 9.06 2.19 5.82
C PHE A 202 8.82 2.47 7.30
N VAL A 203 9.36 3.58 7.80
CA VAL A 203 9.04 4.16 9.10
C VAL A 203 8.81 5.65 8.86
N GLY A 204 7.61 6.15 9.16
CA GLY A 204 7.35 7.57 8.99
C GLY A 204 5.97 8.05 9.41
N THR A 205 5.82 9.36 9.44
CA THR A 205 4.55 10.02 9.77
C THR A 205 3.49 9.86 8.68
N GLU A 206 2.23 10.08 9.03
CA GLU A 206 1.11 10.09 8.07
C GLU A 206 1.33 11.10 6.94
N GLY A 207 1.87 12.28 7.26
CA GLY A 207 2.15 13.33 6.29
C GLY A 207 3.21 12.90 5.28
N LYS A 208 4.26 12.21 5.73
CA LYS A 208 5.28 11.65 4.84
C LYS A 208 4.69 10.56 3.94
N LEU A 209 3.95 9.63 4.52
CA LEU A 209 3.30 8.54 3.79
C LEU A 209 2.37 9.06 2.69
N ASN A 210 1.52 10.04 3.01
CA ASN A 210 0.62 10.66 2.04
C ASN A 210 1.35 11.28 0.84
N LYS A 211 2.48 11.96 1.08
CA LYS A 211 3.29 12.56 0.00
C LYS A 211 3.86 11.47 -0.91
N ILE A 212 4.38 10.39 -0.35
CA ILE A 212 4.90 9.25 -1.12
C ILE A 212 3.78 8.60 -1.95
N ILE A 213 2.63 8.32 -1.34
CA ILE A 213 1.47 7.71 -2.05
C ILE A 213 1.02 8.60 -3.21
N SER A 214 0.86 9.91 -2.97
CA SER A 214 0.43 10.86 -4.01
C SER A 214 1.40 10.87 -5.19
N LEU A 215 2.70 10.95 -4.92
CA LEU A 215 3.76 10.96 -5.92
C LEU A 215 3.78 9.67 -6.73
N LEU A 216 3.83 8.52 -6.06
CA LEU A 216 3.95 7.23 -6.75
C LEU A 216 2.67 6.79 -7.45
N CYS A 217 1.49 7.07 -6.92
CA CYS A 217 0.25 6.79 -7.64
C CYS A 217 0.12 7.65 -8.91
N THR A 218 0.63 8.88 -8.90
CA THR A 218 0.69 9.73 -10.10
C THR A 218 1.66 9.17 -11.13
N ALA A 219 2.87 8.79 -10.72
CA ALA A 219 3.84 8.16 -11.61
C ALA A 219 3.37 6.80 -12.14
N ALA A 220 2.72 5.98 -11.31
CA ALA A 220 2.14 4.70 -11.70
C ALA A 220 1.06 4.88 -12.75
N LYS A 221 0.18 5.87 -12.55
CA LYS A 221 -0.86 6.25 -13.52
C LYS A 221 -0.27 6.60 -14.88
N GLN A 222 0.83 7.36 -14.90
CA GLN A 222 1.53 7.68 -16.15
C GLN A 222 2.12 6.43 -16.80
N SER A 223 2.84 5.60 -16.04
CA SER A 223 3.44 4.36 -16.55
C SER A 223 2.41 3.37 -17.12
N LEU A 224 1.25 3.23 -16.47
CA LEU A 224 0.18 2.36 -16.94
C LEU A 224 -0.44 2.87 -18.24
N ARG A 225 -0.64 4.20 -18.34
CA ARG A 225 -1.14 4.84 -19.57
C ARG A 225 -0.20 4.65 -20.75
N GLU A 226 1.09 4.88 -20.54
CA GLU A 226 2.13 4.66 -21.57
C GLU A 226 2.17 3.19 -22.02
N SER A 227 1.83 2.26 -21.13
CA SER A 227 1.78 0.82 -21.42
C SER A 227 0.42 0.33 -21.94
N GLY A 228 -0.55 1.23 -22.13
CA GLY A 228 -1.91 0.90 -22.58
C GLY A 228 -2.73 0.09 -21.57
N LEU A 229 -2.41 0.18 -20.27
CA LEU A 229 -3.08 -0.56 -19.19
C LEU A 229 -4.02 0.35 -18.38
N LEU A 230 -5.19 -0.19 -18.02
CA LEU A 230 -6.12 0.47 -17.10
C LEU A 230 -5.61 0.43 -15.65
N ILE A 231 -6.00 1.44 -14.86
CA ILE A 231 -5.61 1.57 -13.45
C ILE A 231 -6.62 0.82 -12.59
N ALA A 232 -6.19 -0.29 -12.01
CA ALA A 232 -7.01 -1.04 -11.07
C ALA A 232 -7.41 -0.18 -9.85
N PRO A 233 -8.61 -0.38 -9.26
CA PRO A 233 -9.08 0.40 -8.12
C PRO A 233 -8.11 0.44 -6.93
N TRP A 234 -7.44 -0.69 -6.64
CA TRP A 234 -6.47 -0.79 -5.54
C TRP A 234 -5.15 -0.05 -5.78
N ARG A 235 -4.90 0.40 -7.02
CA ARG A 235 -3.73 1.24 -7.37
C ARG A 235 -4.03 2.73 -7.34
N LYS A 236 -5.28 3.13 -7.10
CA LYS A 236 -5.66 4.53 -6.93
C LYS A 236 -5.15 5.07 -5.59
N ALA A 237 -4.75 6.35 -5.58
CA ALA A 237 -4.23 7.00 -4.38
C ALA A 237 -5.23 7.02 -3.21
N SER A 238 -6.53 7.08 -3.48
CA SER A 238 -7.56 6.98 -2.44
C SER A 238 -7.50 5.63 -1.72
N TYR A 239 -7.50 4.53 -2.46
CA TYR A 239 -7.42 3.18 -1.91
C TYR A 239 -6.10 2.97 -1.16
N MET A 240 -4.98 3.35 -1.78
CA MET A 240 -3.65 3.22 -1.17
C MET A 240 -3.57 3.97 0.16
N ARG A 241 -4.00 5.24 0.23
CA ARG A 241 -4.03 5.98 1.50
C ARG A 241 -4.84 5.26 2.56
N SER A 242 -6.01 4.78 2.19
CA SER A 242 -6.91 4.14 3.13
C SER A 242 -6.36 2.81 3.69
N LYS A 243 -5.34 2.18 3.09
CA LYS A 243 -4.66 1.00 3.68
C LYS A 243 -4.04 1.30 5.05
N TRP A 244 -3.52 2.50 5.25
CA TRP A 244 -2.82 2.90 6.48
C TRP A 244 -3.54 4.00 7.28
N LEU A 245 -4.41 4.77 6.62
CA LEU A 245 -5.00 5.99 7.18
C LEU A 245 -6.51 5.91 7.37
N SER A 246 -7.13 4.73 7.23
CA SER A 246 -8.56 4.58 7.49
C SER A 246 -8.87 4.70 8.98
N GLU A 247 -9.95 5.40 9.31
CA GLU A 247 -10.52 5.43 10.68
C GLU A 247 -11.00 4.05 11.15
N ASN A 248 -11.32 3.15 10.22
CA ASN A 248 -11.77 1.77 10.49
C ASN A 248 -10.63 0.81 10.88
N CYS A 249 -9.44 1.32 11.21
CA CYS A 249 -8.32 0.49 11.61
C CYS A 249 -8.57 -0.17 12.97
N ARG A 250 -8.53 -1.51 13.02
CA ARG A 250 -8.59 -2.27 14.28
C ARG A 250 -7.18 -2.43 14.85
N LYS A 251 -6.96 -1.90 16.05
CA LYS A 251 -5.73 -2.13 16.84
C LYS A 251 -5.81 -3.50 17.52
N ILE A 252 -4.89 -4.41 17.21
CA ILE A 252 -4.76 -5.72 17.84
C ILE A 252 -3.79 -5.58 19.02
N SER A 253 -4.26 -5.93 20.21
CA SER A 253 -3.41 -6.06 21.38
C SER A 253 -2.56 -7.33 21.26
N VAL A 254 -1.30 -7.16 20.87
CA VAL A 254 -0.30 -8.24 20.99
C VAL A 254 0.14 -8.29 22.45
N SER A 255 -0.17 -9.38 23.15
CA SER A 255 0.40 -9.70 24.46
C SER A 255 1.74 -10.43 24.26
N PRO A 256 2.78 -10.16 25.06
CA PRO A 256 4.02 -10.92 24.99
C PRO A 256 3.74 -12.40 25.34
N THR A 257 3.92 -13.30 24.38
CA THR A 257 3.79 -14.74 24.58
C THR A 257 4.88 -15.21 25.54
N ARG A 258 4.52 -15.84 26.67
CA ARG A 258 5.45 -16.39 27.68
C ARG A 258 6.09 -17.72 27.25
N GLU A 259 6.33 -17.94 25.96
CA GLU A 259 6.87 -19.21 25.43
C GLU A 259 8.36 -19.07 25.11
N ALA A 260 9.17 -18.73 26.13
CA ALA A 260 10.63 -18.88 26.08
C ALA A 260 11.24 -19.14 27.47
N ALA A 261 10.43 -19.58 28.44
CA ALA A 261 10.90 -19.96 29.78
C ALA A 261 10.53 -21.42 30.04
N GLY A 262 11.34 -22.35 29.51
CA GLY A 262 10.98 -23.75 29.61
C GLY A 262 12.02 -24.78 29.20
N ILE A 263 13.33 -24.54 29.32
CA ILE A 263 14.32 -25.64 29.36
C ILE A 263 15.44 -25.29 30.35
N VAL A 264 15.19 -25.53 31.64
CA VAL A 264 16.23 -25.95 32.58
C VAL A 264 15.68 -27.13 33.35
N LYS A 265 16.31 -28.30 33.14
CA LYS A 265 16.49 -29.41 34.07
C LYS A 265 17.38 -30.48 33.40
N PRO A 266 18.04 -31.36 34.16
CA PRO A 266 17.89 -31.64 35.59
C PRO A 266 18.84 -30.85 36.50
#